data_AF-A0A5E4PU25-F1
#
_entry.id   AF-A0A5E4PU25-F1
#
_cell.length_a   1.000
_cell.length_b   1.000
_cell.length_c   1.000
_cell.angle_alpha   90.00
_cell.angle_beta   90.00
_cell.angle_gamma   90.00
#
_symmetry.space_group_name_H-M   'P 1'
#
loop_
_entity.id
_entity.type
_entity.pdbx_description
1 polymer ?
#
loop_
_entity_poly.entity_id
_entity_poly.type
_entity_poly.pdbx_seq_one_letter_code
_entity_poly.pdbx_strand_id
1 'polypeptide(L)'
;MGPPPVVTGISPKEGPPGTRVTIRGEFLGISATDLVGLKICGCDCLLSAEWKSINKIVARSGPCKGRGDIIVSTRSGGEGTSTVQFRGYHESIGPVKESAVWVEEAAPPPLPWGRRPMSPTAYTPPDPLGLSTEGDECKFPEEDLNELFPEGSGKLSDENFQPGWLRAKKRGN
;
A
#
# COMPACT_ATOMS: atom_id res chain seq x y z
N MET A 1 27.30 18.73 -30.06
CA MET A 1 27.17 18.81 -28.60
C MET A 1 26.07 19.81 -28.30
N GLY A 2 25.04 19.37 -27.58
CA GLY A 2 23.99 20.27 -27.07
C GLY A 2 24.49 21.02 -25.84
N PRO A 3 23.77 22.06 -25.39
CA PRO A 3 24.05 22.71 -24.12
C PRO A 3 23.94 21.70 -22.95
N PRO A 4 24.71 21.89 -21.87
CA PRO A 4 24.63 21.04 -20.70
C PRO A 4 23.26 21.17 -20.02
N PRO A 5 22.71 20.09 -19.45
CA PRO A 5 21.47 20.15 -18.70
C PRO A 5 21.61 21.05 -17.46
N VAL A 6 20.61 21.88 -17.20
CA VAL A 6 20.59 22.75 -16.01
C VAL A 6 19.32 22.49 -15.22
N VAL A 7 19.47 22.03 -13.99
CA VAL A 7 18.35 21.81 -13.07
C VAL A 7 18.10 23.08 -12.28
N THR A 8 16.91 23.67 -12.47
CA THR A 8 16.49 24.92 -11.83
C THR A 8 15.55 24.71 -10.65
N GLY A 9 14.87 23.56 -10.58
CA GLY A 9 13.86 23.30 -9.56
C GLY A 9 13.60 21.83 -9.30
N ILE A 10 13.20 21.52 -8.05
CA ILE A 10 12.79 20.19 -7.63
C ILE A 10 11.57 20.29 -6.72
N SER A 11 10.61 19.38 -6.92
CA SER A 11 9.42 19.28 -6.07
C SER A 11 9.06 17.82 -5.79
N PRO A 12 8.95 17.41 -4.52
CA PRO A 12 9.26 18.17 -3.30
C PRO A 12 10.77 18.40 -3.12
N LYS A 13 11.15 19.43 -2.35
CA LYS A 13 12.56 19.75 -2.02
C LYS A 13 13.18 18.82 -0.98
N GLU A 14 12.34 18.03 -0.31
CA GLU A 14 12.73 17.12 0.74
C GLU A 14 11.77 15.94 0.84
N GLY A 15 12.25 14.84 1.39
CA GLY A 15 11.43 13.67 1.65
C GLY A 15 12.22 12.45 2.13
N PRO A 16 11.51 11.40 2.57
CA PRO A 16 12.13 10.11 2.85
C PRO A 16 12.71 9.43 1.60
N PRO A 17 13.55 8.41 1.77
CA PRO A 17 13.96 7.53 0.67
C PRO A 17 12.75 7.02 -0.13
N GLY A 18 12.84 7.02 -1.46
CA GLY A 18 11.75 6.61 -2.35
C GLY A 18 10.72 7.69 -2.68
N THR A 19 10.90 8.92 -2.19
CA THR A 19 10.03 10.05 -2.51
C THR A 19 10.04 10.33 -4.01
N ARG A 20 8.85 10.42 -4.61
CA ARG A 20 8.68 10.76 -6.01
C ARG A 20 8.91 12.26 -6.20
N VAL A 21 10.01 12.61 -6.85
CA VAL A 21 10.44 13.98 -7.12
C VAL A 21 10.24 14.32 -8.58
N THR A 22 9.79 15.55 -8.83
CA THR A 22 9.71 16.16 -10.16
C THR A 22 10.84 17.16 -10.28
N ILE A 23 11.77 16.87 -11.18
CA ILE A 23 12.92 17.70 -11.52
C ILE A 23 12.52 18.57 -12.70
N ARG A 24 12.73 19.88 -12.55
CA ARG A 24 12.49 20.91 -13.57
C ARG A 24 13.81 21.59 -13.91
N GLY A 25 13.95 21.96 -15.17
CA GLY A 25 15.19 22.53 -15.67
C GLY A 25 15.10 22.84 -17.15
N GLU A 26 16.28 23.00 -17.74
CA GLU A 26 16.49 23.25 -19.16
C GLU A 26 17.44 22.20 -19.72
N PHE A 27 17.22 21.81 -20.98
CA PHE A 27 18.08 20.86 -21.70
C PHE A 27 18.25 19.50 -21.02
N LEU A 28 17.22 19.00 -20.31
CA LEU A 28 17.21 17.71 -19.60
C LEU A 28 17.15 16.48 -20.54
N GLY A 29 17.62 16.63 -21.77
CA GLY A 29 17.63 15.59 -22.80
C GLY A 29 16.56 15.80 -23.87
N ILE A 30 16.88 15.38 -25.09
CA ILE A 30 16.02 15.52 -26.28
C ILE A 30 15.00 14.37 -26.32
N SER A 31 15.36 13.20 -25.81
CA SER A 31 14.52 12.00 -25.75
C SER A 31 14.80 11.21 -24.48
N ALA A 32 13.92 10.26 -24.13
CA ALA A 32 14.13 9.37 -22.99
C ALA A 32 15.43 8.55 -23.08
N THR A 33 15.88 8.21 -24.30
CA THR A 33 17.14 7.50 -24.57
C THR A 33 18.39 8.38 -24.47
N ASP A 34 18.22 9.70 -24.45
CA ASP A 34 19.30 10.68 -24.29
C ASP A 34 19.69 10.85 -22.82
N LEU A 35 18.81 10.47 -21.87
CA LEU A 35 19.11 10.46 -20.45
C LEU A 35 19.99 9.25 -20.11
N VAL A 36 21.25 9.50 -19.78
CA VAL A 36 22.26 8.45 -19.51
C VAL A 36 22.53 8.30 -18.01
N GLY A 37 22.33 9.34 -17.22
CA GLY A 37 22.56 9.31 -15.78
C GLY A 37 21.67 10.31 -15.04
N LEU A 38 21.25 9.93 -13.84
CA LEU A 38 20.58 10.82 -12.90
C LEU A 38 21.04 10.52 -11.49
N LYS A 39 21.73 11.46 -10.85
CA LYS A 39 22.14 11.35 -9.44
C LYS A 39 21.37 12.36 -8.60
N ILE A 40 20.78 11.89 -7.51
CA ILE A 40 20.08 12.73 -6.53
C ILE A 40 20.76 12.51 -5.18
N CYS A 41 21.34 13.57 -4.61
CA CYS A 41 22.04 13.52 -3.33
C CYS A 41 23.15 12.45 -3.30
N GLY A 42 23.87 12.28 -4.43
CA GLY A 42 24.93 11.29 -4.59
C GLY A 42 24.45 9.85 -4.87
N CYS A 43 23.14 9.57 -4.82
CA CYS A 43 22.57 8.28 -5.18
C CYS A 43 22.21 8.24 -6.67
N ASP A 44 22.58 7.16 -7.36
CA ASP A 44 22.12 6.91 -8.72
C ASP A 44 20.63 6.53 -8.73
N CYS A 45 19.83 7.34 -9.42
CA CYS A 45 18.38 7.25 -9.52
C CYS A 45 17.92 7.00 -10.96
N LEU A 46 18.83 6.68 -11.89
CA LEU A 46 18.55 6.48 -13.31
C LEU A 46 17.45 5.43 -13.55
N LEU A 47 17.46 4.32 -12.81
CA LEU A 47 16.45 3.24 -12.94
C LEU A 47 15.02 3.71 -12.67
N SER A 48 14.88 4.72 -11.82
CA SER A 48 13.57 5.30 -11.47
C SER A 48 13.22 6.54 -12.28
N ALA A 49 14.15 6.99 -13.14
CA ALA A 49 14.02 8.21 -13.89
C ALA A 49 13.08 8.00 -15.08
N GLU A 50 12.03 8.79 -15.12
CA GLU A 50 11.07 8.87 -16.19
C GLU A 50 11.17 10.25 -16.84
N TRP A 51 11.75 10.29 -18.03
CA TRP A 51 11.80 11.50 -18.84
C TRP A 51 10.39 11.84 -19.34
N LYS A 52 9.95 13.08 -19.12
CA LYS A 52 8.63 13.56 -19.59
C LYS A 52 8.77 14.57 -20.72
N SER A 53 9.71 15.49 -20.58
CA SER A 53 10.01 16.50 -21.59
C SER A 53 11.41 17.06 -21.38
N ILE A 54 11.88 17.88 -22.32
CA ILE A 54 13.17 18.58 -22.24
C ILE A 54 13.36 19.42 -20.96
N ASN A 55 12.26 19.80 -20.29
CA ASN A 55 12.29 20.62 -19.08
C ASN A 55 11.75 19.88 -17.85
N LYS A 56 11.45 18.57 -17.96
CA LYS A 56 10.83 17.80 -16.88
C LYS A 56 11.25 16.33 -16.87
N ILE A 57 11.78 15.91 -15.74
CA ILE A 57 12.05 14.50 -15.41
C ILE A 57 11.35 14.19 -14.09
N VAL A 58 10.75 13.01 -13.98
CA VAL A 58 10.20 12.49 -12.72
C VAL A 58 11.08 11.34 -12.28
N ALA A 59 11.52 11.32 -11.03
CA ALA A 59 12.35 10.24 -10.51
C ALA A 59 11.99 9.93 -9.06
N ARG A 60 12.55 8.88 -8.49
CA ARG A 60 12.46 8.59 -7.06
C ARG A 60 13.80 8.87 -6.39
N SER A 61 13.77 9.51 -5.23
CA SER A 61 14.98 9.75 -4.44
C SER A 61 15.57 8.44 -3.91
N GLY A 62 16.90 8.32 -3.95
CA GLY A 62 17.62 7.22 -3.33
C GLY A 62 17.66 7.30 -1.79
N PRO A 63 18.26 6.29 -1.13
CA PRO A 63 18.48 6.27 0.31
C PRO A 63 19.58 7.26 0.71
N CYS A 64 19.23 8.54 0.78
CA CYS A 64 20.14 9.61 1.14
C CYS A 64 19.75 10.26 2.48
N LYS A 65 20.75 10.81 3.18
CA LYS A 65 20.60 11.60 4.40
C LYS A 65 21.30 12.93 4.21
N GLY A 66 20.61 14.02 4.50
CA GLY A 66 21.14 15.37 4.35
C GLY A 66 20.77 16.01 3.00
N ARG A 67 21.42 17.14 2.70
CA ARG A 67 21.25 17.87 1.44
C ARG A 67 22.25 17.36 0.43
N GLY A 68 21.83 17.25 -0.82
CA GLY A 68 22.75 17.03 -1.91
C GLY A 68 22.21 17.51 -3.25
N ASP A 69 23.14 17.68 -4.18
CA ASP A 69 22.86 18.21 -5.50
C ASP A 69 22.17 17.15 -6.38
N ILE A 70 21.59 17.62 -7.47
CA ILE A 70 20.96 16.80 -8.50
C ILE A 70 21.82 16.93 -9.75
N ILE A 71 22.38 15.83 -10.22
CA ILE A 71 23.23 15.83 -11.42
C ILE A 71 22.52 15.01 -12.48
N VAL A 72 22.23 15.64 -13.62
CA VAL A 72 21.62 14.99 -14.78
C VAL A 72 22.70 14.82 -15.82
N SER A 73 22.85 13.62 -16.37
CA SER A 73 23.83 13.34 -17.43
C SER A 73 23.09 12.92 -18.69
N THR A 74 23.29 13.66 -19.79
CA THR A 74 22.69 13.37 -21.09
C THR A 74 23.78 13.00 -22.10
N ARG A 75 23.42 12.22 -23.13
CA ARG A 75 24.36 11.86 -24.22
C ARG A 75 24.66 13.09 -25.08
N SER A 76 23.67 13.96 -25.29
CA SER A 76 23.79 15.16 -26.12
C SER A 76 24.57 16.31 -25.45
N GLY A 77 24.35 16.55 -24.15
CA GLY A 77 24.85 17.72 -23.40
C GLY A 77 25.87 17.41 -22.31
N GLY A 78 26.17 16.13 -22.05
CA GLY A 78 27.13 15.72 -21.02
C GLY A 78 26.57 15.84 -19.60
N GLU A 79 27.45 16.13 -18.65
CA GLU A 79 27.08 16.30 -17.24
C GLU A 79 26.51 17.70 -16.99
N GLY A 80 25.31 17.73 -16.41
CA GLY A 80 24.59 18.94 -16.07
C GLY A 80 24.87 19.45 -14.67
N THR A 81 24.42 20.66 -14.40
CA THR A 81 24.54 21.31 -13.09
C THR A 81 23.17 21.51 -12.46
N SER A 82 23.13 21.68 -11.14
CA SER A 82 21.92 22.03 -10.41
C SER A 82 22.14 23.25 -9.56
N THR A 83 21.17 24.17 -9.60
CA THR A 83 21.11 25.33 -8.70
C THR A 83 20.33 25.03 -7.43
N VAL A 84 19.71 23.86 -7.35
CA VAL A 84 18.87 23.43 -6.23
C VAL A 84 19.37 22.13 -5.61
N GLN A 85 19.01 21.92 -4.35
CA GLN A 85 19.39 20.75 -3.58
C GLN A 85 18.16 20.00 -3.11
N PHE A 86 18.26 18.67 -3.08
CA PHE A 86 17.28 17.80 -2.46
C PHE A 86 17.73 17.45 -1.04
N ARG A 87 16.82 17.48 -0.07
CA ARG A 87 17.09 17.04 1.30
C ARG A 87 16.44 15.69 1.60
N GLY A 88 17.24 14.63 1.62
CA GLY A 88 16.83 13.32 2.13
C GLY A 88 16.83 13.32 3.65
N TYR A 89 15.75 12.91 4.29
CA TYR A 89 15.72 12.63 5.73
C TYR A 89 15.15 11.26 5.97
N HIS A 90 15.59 10.59 7.03
CA HIS A 90 14.90 9.38 7.47
C HIS A 90 13.83 9.81 8.45
N GLU A 91 12.61 9.38 8.18
CA GLU A 91 11.54 9.59 9.13
C GLU A 91 11.74 8.60 10.27
N SER A 92 12.13 9.11 11.44
CA SER A 92 12.08 8.34 12.67
C SER A 92 10.60 8.19 13.02
N ILE A 93 10.00 7.08 12.62
CA ILE A 93 8.67 6.70 13.09
C ILE A 93 8.80 6.45 14.59
N GLY A 94 8.47 7.46 15.39
CA GLY A 94 8.40 7.32 16.84
C GLY A 94 7.25 6.40 17.24
N PRO A 95 7.22 5.89 18.48
CA PRO A 95 6.15 5.01 18.97
C PRO A 95 4.73 5.60 18.83
N VAL A 96 4.63 6.94 18.74
CA VAL A 96 3.38 7.70 18.72
C VAL A 96 3.05 8.30 17.34
N LYS A 97 3.73 7.89 16.27
CA LYS A 97 3.44 8.46 14.94
C LYS A 97 2.09 7.93 14.45
N GLU A 98 1.10 8.82 14.36
CA GLU A 98 -0.24 8.51 13.85
C GLU A 98 -0.14 7.85 12.47
N SER A 99 -0.68 6.64 12.39
CA SER A 99 -0.83 5.92 11.14
C SER A 99 -2.22 6.23 10.60
N ALA A 100 -2.33 6.78 9.39
CA ALA A 100 -3.62 6.94 8.69
C ALA A 100 -4.17 5.58 8.18
N VAL A 101 -3.84 4.50 8.87
CA VAL A 101 -4.53 3.23 8.73
C VAL A 101 -5.81 3.42 9.52
N TRP A 102 -6.85 3.87 8.82
CA TRP A 102 -8.21 3.71 9.32
C TRP A 102 -8.43 2.20 9.43
N VAL A 103 -8.24 1.65 10.64
CA VAL A 103 -8.83 0.35 10.96
C VAL A 103 -10.31 0.63 10.95
N GLU A 104 -11.01 0.07 9.97
CA GLU A 104 -12.47 0.15 9.93
C GLU A 104 -12.98 -0.63 11.14
N GLU A 105 -13.27 0.10 12.21
CA GLU A 105 -13.91 -0.41 13.40
C GLU A 105 -15.29 -0.92 12.97
N ALA A 106 -15.40 -2.24 12.80
CA ALA A 106 -16.68 -2.89 12.53
C ALA A 106 -17.66 -2.43 13.61
N ALA A 107 -18.74 -1.77 13.19
CA ALA A 107 -19.75 -1.26 14.10
C ALA A 107 -20.25 -2.41 14.99
N PRO A 108 -20.33 -2.23 16.32
CA PRO A 108 -20.85 -3.26 17.21
C PRO A 108 -22.29 -3.62 16.79
N PRO A 109 -22.68 -4.90 16.84
CA PRO A 109 -24.04 -5.31 16.48
C PRO A 109 -25.06 -4.62 17.40
N PRO A 110 -26.25 -4.27 16.89
CA PRO A 110 -27.23 -3.51 17.65
C PRO A 110 -27.75 -4.34 18.83
N LEU A 111 -27.58 -3.81 20.05
CA LEU A 111 -28.24 -4.34 21.24
C LEU A 111 -29.75 -3.98 21.20
N PRO A 112 -30.65 -4.86 21.69
CA PRO A 112 -32.10 -4.74 21.53
C PRO A 112 -32.76 -3.58 22.29
N TRP A 113 -32.03 -2.83 23.12
CA TRP A 113 -32.55 -1.66 23.83
C TRP A 113 -31.56 -0.50 23.85
N GLY A 114 -31.72 0.48 22.95
CA GLY A 114 -31.22 1.85 23.18
C GLY A 114 -30.50 2.52 22.02
N ARG A 115 -31.12 3.61 21.52
CA ARG A 115 -30.61 4.75 20.71
C ARG A 115 -29.68 4.48 19.52
N ARG A 116 -30.14 4.92 18.34
CA ARG A 116 -29.31 5.18 17.15
C ARG A 116 -28.31 6.31 17.43
N PRO A 117 -26.99 6.13 17.20
CA PRO A 117 -26.10 7.23 16.88
C PRO A 117 -26.25 7.60 15.39
N MET A 118 -26.30 8.90 15.10
CA MET A 118 -26.22 9.42 13.73
C MET A 118 -24.75 9.55 13.33
N SER A 119 -24.19 8.54 12.67
CA SER A 119 -22.95 8.71 11.90
C SER A 119 -22.78 7.59 10.86
N PRO A 120 -22.12 7.85 9.71
CA PRO A 120 -22.33 7.11 8.47
C PRO A 120 -21.15 6.22 8.12
N THR A 121 -21.19 4.92 8.42
CA THR A 121 -20.26 3.95 7.81
C THR A 121 -20.87 2.54 7.80
N ALA A 122 -21.08 1.98 6.61
CA ALA A 122 -21.18 0.54 6.41
C ALA A 122 -20.76 0.24 4.96
N TYR A 123 -19.45 0.22 4.71
CA TYR A 123 -18.85 -0.32 3.50
C TYR A 123 -17.78 -1.32 3.93
N THR A 124 -18.18 -2.51 4.37
CA THR A 124 -17.26 -3.59 4.68
C THR A 124 -16.64 -4.13 3.38
N PRO A 125 -15.31 -4.06 3.16
CA PRO A 125 -14.68 -4.71 2.02
C PRO A 125 -14.74 -6.24 2.16
N PRO A 126 -14.88 -7.02 1.07
CA PRO A 126 -14.90 -8.47 1.13
C PRO A 126 -13.55 -9.02 1.58
N ASP A 127 -13.60 -9.96 2.52
CA ASP A 127 -12.43 -10.64 3.12
C ASP A 127 -11.60 -11.38 2.05
N PRO A 128 -10.35 -10.96 1.77
CA PRO A 128 -9.51 -11.56 0.74
C PRO A 128 -8.91 -12.92 1.14
N LEU A 129 -9.16 -13.44 2.35
CA LEU A 129 -8.72 -14.76 2.80
C LEU A 129 -9.87 -15.75 3.05
N GLY A 130 -11.12 -15.35 2.82
CA GLY A 130 -12.29 -16.24 2.82
C GLY A 130 -12.55 -16.96 4.15
N LEU A 131 -12.20 -16.34 5.27
CA LEU A 131 -12.53 -16.83 6.61
C LEU A 131 -13.71 -16.01 7.14
N SER A 132 -14.82 -16.00 6.39
CA SER A 132 -16.06 -15.40 6.85
C SER A 132 -16.56 -16.12 8.10
N THR A 133 -16.51 -15.44 9.25
CA THR A 133 -17.09 -15.90 10.52
C THR A 133 -18.54 -15.43 10.72
N GLU A 134 -19.29 -15.17 9.65
CA GLU A 134 -20.70 -14.80 9.77
C GLU A 134 -21.53 -15.31 8.59
N GLY A 135 -22.30 -16.37 8.87
CA GLY A 135 -23.67 -16.56 8.38
C GLY A 135 -23.92 -16.55 6.88
N ASP A 136 -23.50 -17.62 6.18
CA ASP A 136 -24.17 -18.06 4.96
C ASP A 136 -24.64 -19.51 5.16
N GLU A 137 -25.94 -19.66 5.41
CA GLU A 137 -26.58 -20.92 5.78
C GLU A 137 -26.60 -21.90 4.59
N CYS A 138 -25.75 -22.94 4.62
CA CYS A 138 -25.92 -24.18 3.85
C CYS A 138 -25.83 -25.37 4.80
N LYS A 139 -26.76 -25.42 5.77
CA LYS A 139 -26.80 -26.45 6.81
C LYS A 139 -26.81 -27.83 6.16
N PHE A 140 -25.91 -28.70 6.61
CA PHE A 140 -25.94 -30.11 6.20
C PHE A 140 -27.31 -30.69 6.62
N PRO A 141 -28.11 -31.25 5.69
CA PRO A 141 -29.45 -31.71 6.01
C PRO A 141 -29.42 -32.71 7.17
N GLU A 142 -30.33 -32.58 8.14
CA GLU A 142 -30.39 -33.51 9.28
C GLU A 142 -30.67 -34.95 8.82
N GLU A 143 -31.28 -35.13 7.65
CA GLU A 143 -31.53 -36.42 7.02
C GLU A 143 -30.22 -37.15 6.68
N ASP A 144 -29.25 -36.47 6.05
CA ASP A 144 -27.93 -37.05 5.74
C ASP A 144 -27.09 -37.33 7.01
N LEU A 145 -27.28 -36.52 8.06
CA LEU A 145 -26.63 -36.75 9.35
C LEU A 145 -27.19 -37.98 10.08
N ASN A 146 -28.49 -38.24 9.94
CA ASN A 146 -29.15 -39.41 10.51
C ASN A 146 -28.80 -40.70 9.73
N GLU A 147 -28.47 -40.63 8.44
CA GLU A 147 -27.95 -41.80 7.71
C GLU A 147 -26.52 -42.17 8.14
N LEU A 148 -25.66 -41.17 8.39
CA LEU A 148 -24.26 -41.38 8.79
C LEU A 148 -24.11 -41.75 10.27
N PHE A 149 -25.05 -41.31 11.12
CA PHE A 149 -25.03 -41.51 12.57
C PHE A 149 -26.46 -41.83 13.08
N PRO A 150 -26.97 -43.04 12.83
CA PRO A 150 -28.38 -43.41 13.00
C PRO A 150 -28.97 -43.28 14.41
N GLU A 151 -28.13 -43.10 15.44
CA GLU A 151 -28.59 -42.80 16.80
C GLU A 151 -27.88 -41.59 17.44
N GLY A 152 -26.98 -40.91 16.72
CA GLY A 152 -26.12 -39.86 17.28
C GLY A 152 -26.82 -38.51 17.40
N SER A 153 -26.63 -37.83 18.55
CA SER A 153 -27.16 -36.47 18.79
C SER A 153 -26.02 -35.45 18.89
N GLY A 154 -26.28 -34.20 18.48
CA GLY A 154 -25.37 -33.07 18.67
C GLY A 154 -25.65 -32.24 19.92
N LYS A 155 -26.63 -32.64 20.74
CA LYS A 155 -26.93 -31.95 21.98
C LYS A 155 -26.02 -32.48 23.08
N LEU A 156 -25.26 -31.58 23.70
CA LEU A 156 -24.30 -31.87 24.76
C LEU A 156 -24.94 -32.49 26.02
N SER A 157 -26.26 -32.41 26.15
CA SER A 157 -27.04 -32.94 27.27
C SER A 157 -27.57 -34.36 27.05
N ASP A 158 -27.48 -34.90 25.83
CA ASP A 158 -28.03 -36.21 25.50
C ASP A 158 -26.97 -37.30 25.72
N GLU A 159 -27.37 -38.48 26.23
CA GLU A 159 -26.43 -39.58 26.49
C GLU A 159 -25.80 -40.16 25.21
N ASN A 160 -26.48 -40.02 24.06
CA ASN A 160 -25.93 -40.43 22.75
C ASN A 160 -25.26 -39.27 22.00
N PHE A 161 -24.67 -38.32 22.73
CA PHE A 161 -23.95 -37.22 22.14
C PHE A 161 -22.73 -37.71 21.34
N GLN A 162 -22.68 -37.36 20.07
CA GLN A 162 -21.55 -37.68 19.20
C GLN A 162 -20.87 -36.39 18.70
N PRO A 163 -19.59 -36.17 19.05
CA PRO A 163 -18.87 -34.97 18.62
C PRO A 163 -18.68 -34.90 17.10
N GLY A 164 -18.70 -36.06 16.41
CA GLY A 164 -18.70 -36.14 14.94
C GLY A 164 -19.96 -35.54 14.32
N TRP A 165 -21.14 -35.86 14.88
CA TRP A 165 -22.43 -35.32 14.44
C TRP A 165 -22.50 -33.80 14.60
N LEU A 166 -22.10 -33.27 15.77
CA LEU A 166 -22.11 -31.83 16.03
C LEU A 166 -21.16 -31.06 15.08
N ARG A 167 -19.98 -31.62 14.80
CA ARG A 167 -19.02 -31.00 13.87
C ARG A 167 -19.52 -31.05 12.42
N ALA A 168 -20.14 -32.15 12.01
CA ALA A 168 -20.71 -32.29 10.67
C ALA A 168 -21.87 -31.32 10.46
N LYS A 169 -22.77 -31.17 11.44
CA LYS A 169 -23.83 -30.16 11.44
C LYS A 169 -23.30 -28.73 11.35
N LYS A 170 -22.19 -28.44 12.04
CA LYS A 170 -21.52 -27.12 12.00
C LYS A 170 -20.69 -26.87 10.73
N ARG A 171 -20.32 -27.92 9.97
CA ARG A 171 -19.53 -27.79 8.74
C ARG A 171 -20.36 -27.31 7.54
N GLY A 172 -21.68 -27.29 7.65
CA GLY A 172 -22.59 -26.59 6.72
C GLY A 172 -22.93 -25.17 7.18
N ASN A 173 -22.03 -24.50 7.93
CA ASN A 173 -22.23 -23.13 8.39
C ASN A 173 -20.94 -22.34 8.29
#